data_AF-A0A811G838-F1
#
_entry.id   AF-A0A811G838-F1
#
_cell.length_a   1.000
_cell.length_b   1.000
_cell.length_c   1.000
_cell.angle_alpha   90.00
_cell.angle_beta   90.00
_cell.angle_gamma   90.00
#
_symmetry.space_group_name_H-M   'P 1'
#
loop_
_entity.id
_entity.type
_entity.pdbx_description
1 polymer ?
#
loop_
_entity_poly.entity_id
_entity_poly.type
_entity_poly.pdbx_seq_one_letter_code
_entity_poly.pdbx_strand_id
1 'polypeptide(L)'
;MEKPTKKHYSFEIKKEVVDRFLAGETRMDLAKECELSSPQQVKDWVSKWRKGGDEALRPKPKGRPKGSARPALLTEEDRLRREVEKLRTENAYLKNCGT
;
A
#
# COMPACT_ATOMS: atom_id res chain seq x y z
N MET A 1 -12.19 -14.91 31.04
CA MET A 1 -11.70 -13.57 30.66
C MET A 1 -11.85 -13.44 29.14
N GLU A 2 -12.88 -12.75 28.68
CA GLU A 2 -13.14 -12.50 27.26
C GLU A 2 -12.03 -11.60 26.69
N LYS A 3 -11.41 -11.98 25.58
CA LYS A 3 -10.36 -11.18 24.93
C LYS A 3 -11.04 -10.03 24.19
N PRO A 4 -10.62 -8.76 24.36
CA PRO A 4 -11.19 -7.64 23.60
C PRO A 4 -11.01 -7.88 22.10
N THR A 5 -12.12 -7.97 21.37
CA THR A 5 -12.10 -8.10 19.91
C THR A 5 -11.76 -6.74 19.29
N LYS A 6 -10.85 -6.74 18.32
CA LYS A 6 -10.43 -5.50 17.64
C LYS A 6 -11.54 -5.06 16.69
N LYS A 7 -12.16 -3.90 16.94
CA LYS A 7 -13.09 -3.27 15.98
C LYS A 7 -12.35 -2.97 14.66
N HIS A 8 -12.94 -3.38 13.55
CA HIS A 8 -12.44 -3.12 12.21
C HIS A 8 -13.19 -1.94 11.60
N TYR A 9 -12.46 -0.90 11.19
CA TYR A 9 -13.02 0.27 10.51
C TYR A 9 -12.67 0.23 9.03
N SER A 10 -13.65 0.52 8.17
CA SER A 10 -13.47 0.63 6.72
C SER A 10 -12.54 1.80 6.37
N PHE A 11 -12.15 1.89 5.09
CA PHE A 11 -11.33 2.99 4.62
C PHE A 11 -12.11 4.31 4.67
N GLU A 12 -13.39 4.28 4.31
CA GLU A 12 -14.28 5.44 4.25
C GLU A 12 -14.36 6.13 5.62
N ILE A 13 -14.61 5.37 6.69
CA ILE A 13 -14.70 5.92 8.06
C ILE A 13 -13.37 6.57 8.49
N LYS A 14 -12.24 5.95 8.16
CA LYS A 14 -10.93 6.51 8.50
C LYS A 14 -10.67 7.80 7.74
N LYS A 15 -11.06 7.85 6.46
CA LYS A 15 -10.90 9.03 5.61
C LYS A 15 -11.78 10.17 6.11
N GLU A 16 -13.05 9.91 6.39
CA GLU A 16 -13.99 10.90 6.94
C GLU A 16 -13.45 11.51 8.24
N VAL A 17 -12.97 10.69 9.17
CA VAL A 17 -12.39 11.17 10.43
C VAL A 17 -11.16 12.05 10.20
N VAL A 18 -10.32 11.74 9.22
CA VAL A 18 -9.15 12.55 8.89
C VAL A 18 -9.57 13.86 8.24
N ASP A 19 -10.49 13.83 7.28
CA ASP A 19 -10.97 15.03 6.58
C ASP A 19 -11.61 16.02 7.56
N ARG A 20 -12.44 15.54 8.49
CA ARG A 20 -13.04 16.38 9.54
C ARG A 20 -12.01 16.90 10.55
N PHE A 21 -11.00 16.09 10.90
CA PHE A 21 -9.90 16.58 11.74
C PHE A 21 -9.12 17.71 11.05
N LEU A 22 -8.92 17.63 9.72
CA LEU A 22 -8.30 18.68 8.93
C LEU A 22 -9.18 19.93 8.82
N ALA A 23 -10.51 19.77 8.86
CA ALA A 23 -11.47 20.88 8.96
C ALA A 23 -11.44 21.61 10.32
N GLY A 24 -10.71 21.08 11.31
CA GLY A 24 -10.49 21.71 12.61
C GLY A 24 -11.25 21.08 13.77
N GLU A 25 -11.96 19.98 13.55
CA GLU A 25 -12.68 19.27 14.61
C GLU A 25 -11.72 18.61 15.63
N THR A 26 -12.19 18.46 16.87
CA THR A 26 -11.37 17.87 17.92
C THR A 26 -11.36 16.36 17.84
N ARG A 27 -10.24 15.74 18.23
CA ARG A 27 -10.11 14.27 18.29
C ARG A 27 -11.12 13.62 19.23
N MET A 28 -11.60 14.34 20.24
CA MET A 28 -12.55 13.82 21.21
C MET A 28 -13.96 13.72 20.63
N ASP A 29 -14.37 14.75 19.89
CA ASP A 29 -15.70 14.79 19.27
C ASP A 29 -15.77 13.76 18.14
N LEU A 30 -14.75 13.72 17.28
CA LEU A 30 -14.62 12.70 16.23
C LEU A 30 -14.64 11.27 16.76
N ALA A 31 -14.03 11.03 17.93
CA ALA A 31 -14.05 9.72 18.54
C ALA A 31 -15.43 9.33 19.06
N LYS A 32 -16.23 10.29 19.55
CA LYS A 32 -17.59 10.04 19.99
C LYS A 32 -18.53 9.82 18.81
N GLU A 33 -18.48 10.69 17.80
CA GLU A 33 -19.36 10.62 16.63
C GLU A 33 -19.11 9.37 15.78
N CYS A 34 -17.83 8.99 15.59
CA CYS A 34 -17.49 7.80 14.81
C CYS A 34 -17.36 6.51 15.67
N GLU A 35 -17.87 6.53 16.92
CA GLU A 35 -17.85 5.41 17.86
C GLU A 35 -16.47 4.72 17.99
N LEU A 36 -15.42 5.54 18.03
CA LEU A 36 -14.06 5.07 18.20
C LEU A 36 -13.81 4.68 19.65
N SER A 37 -13.05 3.60 19.84
CA SER A 37 -12.69 3.15 21.17
C SER A 37 -11.77 4.13 21.90
N SER A 38 -11.05 4.99 21.18
CA SER A 38 -10.17 6.00 21.76
C SER A 38 -9.89 7.18 20.80
N PRO A 39 -9.81 8.43 21.32
CA PRO A 39 -9.29 9.58 20.58
C PRO A 39 -7.86 9.40 20.03
N GLN A 40 -7.10 8.46 20.60
CA GLN A 40 -5.77 8.11 20.09
C GLN A 40 -5.84 7.50 18.68
N GLN A 41 -6.94 6.81 18.33
CA GLN A 41 -7.13 6.26 16.97
C GLN A 41 -7.16 7.36 15.91
N VAL A 42 -7.82 8.49 16.21
CA VAL A 42 -7.85 9.67 15.33
C VAL A 42 -6.44 10.18 15.09
N LYS A 43 -5.65 10.35 16.17
CA LYS A 43 -4.25 10.79 16.06
C LYS A 43 -3.40 9.85 15.20
N ASP A 44 -3.59 8.54 15.35
CA ASP A 44 -2.85 7.54 14.58
C ASP A 44 -3.23 7.56 13.09
N TRP A 45 -4.50 7.75 12.77
CA TRP A 45 -4.96 7.87 11.38
C TRP A 45 -4.46 9.14 10.71
N VAL A 46 -4.56 10.28 11.39
CA VAL A 46 -4.02 11.56 10.89
C VAL A 46 -2.51 11.48 10.68
N SER A 47 -1.78 10.85 11.61
CA SER A 47 -0.32 10.66 11.49
C SER A 47 0.04 9.78 10.28
N LYS A 48 -0.73 8.71 10.03
CA LYS A 48 -0.54 7.87 8.83
C LYS A 48 -0.84 8.64 7.54
N TRP A 49 -1.94 9.38 7.52
CA TRP A 49 -2.33 10.18 6.38
C TRP A 49 -1.29 11.27 6.06
N ARG A 50 -0.74 11.96 7.07
CA ARG A 50 0.35 12.94 6.84
C ARG A 50 1.61 12.33 6.24
N LYS A 51 1.85 11.03 6.42
CA LYS A 51 3.04 10.33 5.91
C LYS A 51 2.87 9.76 4.50
N GLY A 52 1.65 9.42 4.10
CA GLY A 52 1.42 8.69 2.84
C GLY A 52 0.01 8.87 2.24
N GLY A 53 -0.68 9.92 2.65
CA GLY A 53 -2.03 10.26 2.18
C GLY A 53 -3.05 9.16 2.39
N ASP A 54 -4.00 9.09 1.47
CA ASP A 54 -5.11 8.14 1.49
C ASP A 54 -4.64 6.68 1.41
N GLU A 55 -3.61 6.39 0.62
CA GLU A 55 -3.05 5.04 0.50
C GLU A 55 -2.55 4.49 1.85
N ALA A 56 -2.12 5.36 2.76
CA ALA A 56 -1.67 4.97 4.10
C ALA A 56 -2.82 4.58 5.05
N LEU A 57 -4.06 4.97 4.74
CA LEU A 57 -5.25 4.60 5.52
C LEU A 57 -5.88 3.28 5.06
N ARG A 58 -5.60 2.87 3.82
CA ARG A 58 -6.12 1.63 3.23
C ARG A 58 -5.65 0.41 4.04
N PRO A 59 -6.51 -0.61 4.21
CA PRO A 59 -6.10 -1.83 4.87
C PRO A 59 -4.98 -2.50 4.08
N LYS A 60 -3.84 -2.73 4.72
CA LYS A 60 -2.77 -3.53 4.12
C LYS A 60 -3.28 -4.97 3.95
N PRO A 61 -2.93 -5.64 2.83
CA PRO A 61 -3.31 -7.03 2.62
C PRO A 61 -2.88 -7.88 3.82
N LYS A 62 -3.84 -8.64 4.38
CA LYS A 62 -3.63 -9.38 5.62
C LYS A 62 -2.88 -10.69 5.31
N GLY A 63 -1.64 -10.77 5.77
CA GLY A 63 -0.79 -11.96 5.65
C GLY A 63 0.68 -11.59 5.56
N ARG A 64 1.57 -12.56 5.83
CA ARG A 64 2.92 -12.53 5.24
C ARG A 64 2.71 -12.54 3.73
N PRO A 65 3.39 -11.72 2.91
CA PRO A 65 3.42 -12.01 1.48
C PRO A 65 3.77 -13.49 1.35
N LYS A 66 2.95 -14.27 0.64
CA LYS A 66 3.21 -15.68 0.34
C LYS A 66 4.43 -15.66 -0.59
N GLY A 67 5.61 -15.58 -0.01
CA GLY A 67 6.77 -15.04 -0.72
C GLY A 67 7.96 -14.77 0.18
N SER A 68 8.36 -15.74 0.99
CA SER A 68 9.79 -15.94 1.29
C SER A 68 10.48 -16.72 0.16
N ALA A 69 10.16 -16.37 -1.09
CA ALA A 69 10.81 -16.87 -2.31
C ALA A 69 11.02 -15.69 -3.28
N ARG A 70 11.98 -14.84 -2.89
CA ARG A 70 12.66 -13.77 -3.65
C ARG A 70 11.87 -12.50 -4.09
N PRO A 71 12.61 -11.37 -4.23
CA PRO A 71 12.10 -10.00 -4.26
C PRO A 71 11.57 -9.63 -5.64
N ALA A 72 10.50 -8.83 -5.68
CA ALA A 72 9.86 -8.34 -6.89
C ALA A 72 10.68 -7.27 -7.66
N LEU A 73 12.00 -7.45 -7.78
CA LEU A 73 12.88 -6.61 -8.61
C LEU A 73 13.96 -7.40 -9.37
N LEU A 74 13.97 -8.74 -9.30
CA LEU A 74 14.90 -9.58 -10.07
C LEU A 74 14.28 -10.18 -11.35
N THR A 75 12.97 -10.08 -11.54
CA THR A 75 12.27 -10.82 -12.61
C THR A 75 12.16 -10.03 -13.91
N GLU A 76 11.95 -8.71 -13.85
CA GLU A 76 11.81 -7.91 -15.08
C GLU A 76 13.19 -7.62 -15.71
N GLU A 77 14.20 -7.28 -14.91
CA GLU A 77 15.50 -6.91 -15.46
C GLU A 77 16.26 -8.11 -16.04
N ASP A 78 16.18 -9.29 -15.42
CA ASP A 78 16.78 -10.52 -15.95
C ASP A 78 16.05 -11.01 -17.21
N ARG A 79 14.72 -10.88 -17.24
CA ARG A 79 13.91 -11.12 -18.45
C ARG A 79 14.32 -10.19 -19.58
N LEU A 80 14.41 -8.88 -19.30
CA LEU A 80 14.85 -7.87 -20.28
C LEU A 80 16.26 -8.17 -20.80
N ARG A 81 17.19 -8.61 -19.95
CA ARG A 81 18.55 -9.00 -20.38
C ARG A 81 18.56 -10.20 -21.33
N ARG A 82 17.76 -11.23 -21.04
CA ARG A 82 17.61 -12.40 -21.94
C ARG A 82 16.95 -12.03 -23.26
N GLU A 83 15.94 -11.17 -23.21
CA GLU A 83 15.26 -10.64 -24.40
C GLU A 83 16.24 -9.86 -25.28
N VAL A 84 17.05 -8.98 -24.68
CA VAL A 84 18.09 -8.23 -25.40
C VAL A 84 19.13 -9.16 -26.02
N GLU A 85 19.58 -10.20 -25.31
CA GLU A 85 20.56 -11.15 -25.85
C GLU A 85 19.99 -11.95 -27.04
N LYS A 86 18.74 -12.39 -26.93
CA LYS A 86 18.03 -13.05 -28.04
C LYS A 86 17.86 -12.12 -29.24
N LEU A 87 17.42 -10.89 -29.02
CA LEU A 87 17.25 -9.90 -30.10
C LEU A 87 18.58 -9.51 -30.74
N ARG A 88 19.69 -9.51 -29.99
CA ARG A 88 21.04 -9.25 -30.51
C ARG A 88 21.53 -10.37 -31.42
N THR A 89 21.35 -11.62 -31.02
CA THR A 89 21.69 -12.77 -31.86
C THR A 89 20.82 -12.79 -33.12
N GLU A 90 19.52 -12.60 -33.00
CA GLU A 90 18.59 -12.56 -34.15
C GLU A 90 18.90 -11.41 -35.12
N ASN A 91 19.16 -10.21 -34.61
CA ASN A 91 19.62 -9.09 -35.46
C ASN A 91 20.95 -9.38 -36.14
N ALA A 92 21.89 -10.05 -35.47
CA ALA A 92 23.17 -10.42 -36.07
C ALA A 92 22.97 -11.38 -37.25
N TYR A 93 22.11 -12.39 -37.11
CA TYR A 93 21.76 -13.29 -38.20
C TYR A 93 21.05 -12.55 -39.35
N LEU A 94 20.06 -11.71 -39.06
CA LEU A 94 19.32 -10.97 -40.10
C LEU A 94 20.19 -9.92 -40.82
N LYS A 95 21.12 -9.26 -40.12
CA LYS A 95 22.06 -8.31 -40.72
C LYS A 95 23.11 -9.00 -41.60
N ASN A 96 23.47 -10.23 -41.30
CA ASN A 96 24.50 -10.97 -42.06
C ASN A 96 23.93 -11.75 -43.26
N CYS A 97 22.62 -11.99 -43.30
CA CYS A 97 21.92 -12.62 -44.42
C CYS A 97 21.19 -11.62 -45.35
N GLY A 98 21.40 -10.32 -45.13
CA GLY A 98 20.69 -9.23 -45.80
C GLY A 98 21.59 -8.16 -46.42
N THR A 99 22.63 -8.59 -47.15
CA THR A 99 23.28 -7.88 -48.27
C THR A 99 24.00 -8.89 -49.15
#